data_AF-A0AAC9D0G5-F1
#
_entry.id   AF-A0AAC9D0G5-F1
#
_cell.length_a   1.000
_cell.length_b   1.000
_cell.length_c   1.000
_cell.angle_alpha   90.00
_cell.angle_beta   90.00
_cell.angle_gamma   90.00
#
_symmetry.space_group_name_H-M   'P 1'
#
loop_
_entity.id
_entity.type
_entity.pdbx_description
1 polymer ?
#
loop_
_entity_poly.entity_id
_entity_poly.type
_entity_poly.pdbx_seq_one_letter_code
_entity_poly.pdbx_strand_id
1 'polypeptide(L)'
;MSFQQYQALVLEKYFQGFLHFYEKDSNVILLNYNDGMKNVVERFIAFINVKFSEIELNGMLERLKKHSKNENTVFIGDSYKDDILSINLNEVNLLHEKLNANFIEDLAR
;
A
#
# COMPACT_ATOMS: atom_id res chain seq x y z
N MET A 1 0.43 -1.81 -28.58
CA MET A 1 0.37 -1.25 -27.22
C MET A 1 1.82 -1.07 -26.76
N SER A 2 2.23 0.12 -26.32
CA SER A 2 3.59 0.32 -25.78
C SER A 2 3.72 -0.35 -24.41
N PHE A 3 4.94 -0.65 -23.99
CA PHE A 3 5.21 -1.24 -22.68
C PHE A 3 4.64 -0.38 -21.54
N GLN A 4 4.80 0.93 -21.65
CA GLN A 4 4.35 1.85 -20.61
C GLN A 4 2.82 2.00 -20.61
N GLN A 5 2.15 1.90 -21.76
CA GLN A 5 0.68 1.90 -21.79
C GLN A 5 0.09 0.60 -21.23
N TYR A 6 0.82 -0.52 -21.38
CA TYR A 6 0.49 -1.74 -20.67
C TYR A 6 0.66 -1.58 -19.15
N GLN A 7 1.75 -0.96 -18.69
CA GLN A 7 1.95 -0.68 -17.26
C GLN A 7 0.83 0.18 -16.65
N ALA A 8 0.40 1.23 -17.37
CA ALA A 8 -0.73 2.05 -16.95
C ALA A 8 -2.01 1.22 -16.81
N LEU A 9 -2.34 0.41 -17.82
CA LEU A 9 -3.51 -0.47 -17.78
C LEU A 9 -3.44 -1.49 -16.62
N VAL A 10 -2.25 -2.04 -16.34
CA VAL A 10 -2.04 -2.94 -15.20
C VAL A 10 -2.36 -2.23 -13.88
N LEU A 11 -1.88 -1.01 -13.69
CA LEU A 11 -2.18 -0.21 -12.50
C LEU A 11 -3.68 0.10 -12.39
N GLU A 12 -4.34 0.47 -13.49
CA GLU A 12 -5.79 0.67 -13.51
C GLU A 12 -6.53 -0.59 -13.03
N LYS A 13 -6.15 -1.77 -13.52
CA LYS A 13 -6.77 -3.04 -13.10
C LYS A 13 -6.53 -3.36 -11.63
N TYR A 14 -5.34 -3.09 -11.10
CA TYR A 14 -5.08 -3.27 -9.68
C TYR A 14 -5.92 -2.32 -8.82
N PHE A 15 -5.98 -1.02 -9.16
CA PHE A 15 -6.75 -0.06 -8.38
C PHE A 15 -8.25 -0.33 -8.45
N GLN A 16 -8.77 -0.70 -9.62
CA GLN A 16 -10.16 -1.18 -9.76
C GLN A 16 -10.41 -2.41 -8.88
N GLY A 17 -9.49 -3.38 -8.86
CA GLY A 17 -9.58 -4.56 -8.02
C GLY A 17 -9.62 -4.21 -6.53
N PHE A 18 -8.71 -3.34 -6.06
CA PHE A 18 -8.66 -2.92 -4.66
C PHE A 18 -9.95 -2.21 -4.23
N LEU A 19 -10.44 -1.26 -5.02
CA LEU A 19 -11.72 -0.60 -4.75
C LEU A 19 -12.87 -1.60 -4.70
N HIS A 20 -12.92 -2.53 -5.66
CA HIS A 20 -13.97 -3.54 -5.72
C HIS A 20 -14.01 -4.44 -4.49
N PHE A 21 -12.85 -4.93 -4.04
CA PHE A 21 -12.78 -5.78 -2.84
C PHE A 21 -13.16 -5.00 -1.59
N TYR A 22 -12.61 -3.79 -1.44
CA TYR A 22 -12.86 -2.95 -0.28
C TYR A 22 -14.34 -2.53 -0.16
N GLU A 23 -15.02 -2.24 -1.27
CA GLU A 23 -16.45 -1.87 -1.26
C GLU A 23 -17.39 -3.05 -0.94
N LYS A 24 -16.97 -4.29 -1.23
CA LYS A 24 -17.87 -5.46 -1.22
C LYS A 24 -17.64 -6.44 -0.08
N ASP A 25 -16.45 -6.48 0.47
CA ASP A 25 -16.08 -7.46 1.50
C ASP A 25 -15.64 -6.75 2.77
N SER A 26 -16.43 -6.93 3.84
CA SER A 26 -16.12 -6.39 5.16
C SER A 26 -14.92 -7.06 5.83
N ASN A 27 -14.40 -8.17 5.26
CA ASN A 27 -13.19 -8.84 5.71
C ASN A 27 -11.95 -8.40 4.90
N VAL A 28 -11.97 -7.17 4.39
CA VAL A 28 -10.82 -6.55 3.72
C VAL A 28 -10.47 -5.25 4.43
N ILE A 29 -9.17 -5.02 4.64
CA ILE A 29 -8.63 -3.75 5.11
C ILE A 29 -7.73 -3.13 4.05
N LEU A 30 -7.83 -1.81 3.86
CA LEU A 30 -6.92 -1.05 3.01
C LEU A 30 -5.83 -0.40 3.86
N LEU A 31 -4.57 -0.74 3.57
CA LEU A 31 -3.40 -0.24 4.28
C LEU A 31 -2.52 0.58 3.32
N ASN A 32 -2.03 1.72 3.79
CA ASN A 32 -1.18 2.60 2.99
C ASN A 32 0.22 2.66 3.61
N TYR A 33 1.23 2.29 2.83
CA TYR A 33 2.63 2.34 3.25
C TYR A 33 3.09 3.75 3.65
N ASN A 34 2.46 4.79 3.09
CA ASN A 34 2.77 6.19 3.42
C ASN A 34 2.37 6.58 4.85
N ASP A 35 1.52 5.79 5.51
CA ASP A 35 1.19 5.93 6.95
C ASP A 35 2.34 5.47 7.87
N GLY A 36 3.37 4.86 7.29
CA GLY A 36 4.47 4.27 8.03
C GLY A 36 4.15 2.84 8.49
N MET A 37 5.15 1.95 8.37
CA MET A 37 4.95 0.52 8.59
C MET A 37 4.52 0.14 10.01
N LYS A 38 4.82 0.97 11.01
CA LYS A 38 4.33 0.77 12.37
C LYS A 38 2.80 0.87 12.41
N ASN A 39 2.23 1.95 11.88
CA ASN A 39 0.78 2.17 11.84
C ASN A 39 0.08 1.09 11.02
N VAL A 40 0.69 0.67 9.90
CA VAL A 40 0.21 -0.46 9.09
C VAL A 40 0.09 -1.74 9.91
N VAL A 41 1.12 -2.08 10.69
CA VAL A 41 1.10 -3.28 11.55
C VAL A 41 0.04 -3.18 12.63
N GLU A 42 -0.05 -2.04 13.31
CA GLU A 42 -1.03 -1.83 14.40
C GLU A 42 -2.46 -1.95 13.89
N ARG A 43 -2.77 -1.34 12.73
CA ARG A 43 -4.09 -1.44 12.08
C ARG A 43 -4.40 -2.85 11.62
N PHE A 44 -3.43 -3.56 11.05
CA PHE A 44 -3.63 -4.95 10.66
C PHE A 44 -3.94 -5.84 11.87
N ILE A 45 -3.22 -5.68 12.98
CA ILE A 45 -3.46 -6.43 14.23
C ILE A 45 -4.87 -6.16 14.77
N ALA A 46 -5.28 -4.90 14.79
CA ALA A 46 -6.64 -4.51 15.21
C ALA A 46 -7.70 -5.16 14.31
N PHE A 47 -7.49 -5.14 13.00
CA PHE A 47 -8.39 -5.72 12.01
C PHE A 47 -8.57 -7.24 12.17
N ILE A 48 -7.48 -8.00 12.33
CA ILE A 48 -7.57 -9.46 12.52
C ILE A 48 -8.06 -9.86 13.92
N ASN A 49 -8.16 -8.90 14.85
CA ASN A 49 -8.61 -9.09 16.23
C ASN A 49 -7.83 -10.19 16.97
N VAL A 50 -6.52 -10.26 16.74
CA VAL A 50 -5.61 -11.20 17.40
C VAL A 50 -4.80 -10.46 18.48
N LYS A 51 -4.66 -11.08 19.64
CA LYS A 51 -3.82 -10.57 20.73
C LYS A 51 -2.39 -11.07 20.55
N PHE A 52 -1.45 -10.15 20.40
CA PHE A 52 -0.02 -10.42 20.48
C PHE A 52 0.52 -10.07 21.86
N SER A 53 1.50 -10.84 22.33
CA SER A 53 2.30 -10.45 23.47
C SER A 53 3.18 -9.25 23.14
N GLU A 54 3.61 -8.54 24.17
CA GLU A 54 4.54 -7.41 24.01
C GLU A 54 5.86 -7.83 23.34
N ILE A 55 6.35 -9.03 23.63
CA ILE A 55 7.58 -9.58 23.04
C ILE A 55 7.40 -9.78 21.53
N GLU A 56 6.26 -10.33 21.09
CA GLU A 56 5.97 -10.54 19.67
C GLU A 56 5.85 -9.21 18.94
N LEU A 57 5.12 -8.25 19.50
CA LEU A 57 4.94 -6.92 18.90
C LEU A 57 6.28 -6.18 18.77
N ASN A 58 7.09 -6.18 19.83
CA ASN A 58 8.42 -5.57 19.80
C ASN A 58 9.31 -6.26 18.75
N GLY A 59 9.25 -7.60 18.64
CA GLY A 59 9.96 -8.34 17.60
C GLY A 59 9.53 -7.96 16.18
N MET A 60 8.23 -7.76 15.94
CA MET A 60 7.71 -7.28 14.65
C MET A 60 8.24 -5.87 14.33
N LEU A 61 8.17 -4.95 15.29
CA LEU A 61 8.63 -3.56 15.10
C LEU A 61 10.14 -3.45 14.88
N GLU A 62 10.95 -4.25 15.58
CA GLU A 62 12.40 -4.29 15.33
C GLU A 62 12.74 -4.81 13.93
N ARG A 63 11.96 -5.77 13.41
CA ARG A 63 12.16 -6.27 12.03
C ARG A 63 11.86 -5.20 10.97
N LEU A 64 10.97 -4.24 11.26
CA LEU A 64 10.69 -3.14 10.32
C LEU A 64 11.92 -2.25 10.06
N LYS A 65 12.91 -2.25 10.97
CA LYS A 65 14.16 -1.49 10.81
C LYS A 65 15.18 -2.18 9.90
N LYS A 66 14.93 -3.44 9.52
CA LYS A 66 15.86 -4.27 8.75
C LYS A 66 15.32 -4.49 7.34
N HIS A 67 16.20 -4.52 6.35
CA HIS A 67 15.81 -4.88 4.99
C HIS A 67 15.55 -6.39 4.88
N SER A 68 14.44 -6.77 4.23
CA SER A 68 13.89 -8.13 4.24
C SER A 68 14.81 -9.20 3.63
N LYS A 69 15.77 -8.83 2.78
CA LYS A 69 16.67 -9.78 2.10
C LYS A 69 18.12 -9.69 2.57
N ASN A 70 18.51 -8.58 3.18
CA ASN A 70 19.86 -8.34 3.65
C ASN A 70 19.79 -7.33 4.79
N GLU A 71 19.90 -7.82 6.02
CA GLU A 71 19.74 -6.98 7.22
C GLU A 71 20.79 -5.87 7.35
N ASN A 72 21.88 -5.94 6.58
CA ASN A 72 22.98 -4.97 6.61
C ASN A 72 22.84 -3.85 5.56
N THR A 73 21.82 -3.90 4.70
CA THR A 73 21.59 -2.86 3.68
C THR A 73 20.42 -1.95 4.07
N VAL A 74 20.66 -0.64 4.03
CA VAL A 74 19.58 0.35 4.11
C VAL A 74 18.76 0.24 2.82
N PHE A 75 17.44 0.10 2.96
CA PHE A 75 16.53 0.16 1.83
C PHE A 75 16.48 1.59 1.30
N ILE A 76 16.91 1.80 0.06
CA ILE A 76 16.80 3.07 -0.65
C ILE A 76 15.92 2.76 -1.87
N GLY A 77 14.72 3.34 -1.90
CA GLY A 77 13.80 3.15 -3.02
C GLY A 77 14.40 3.73 -4.30
N ASP A 78 14.19 3.06 -5.42
CA ASP A 78 14.61 3.57 -6.73
C ASP A 78 13.86 4.88 -7.01
N SER A 79 14.61 5.96 -7.31
CA SER A 79 14.00 7.22 -7.73
C SER A 79 14.03 7.33 -9.26
N TYR A 80 12.86 7.23 -9.89
CA TYR A 80 12.69 7.55 -11.30
C TYR A 80 12.19 8.99 -11.39
N LYS A 81 13.01 9.92 -11.87
CA LYS A 81 12.64 11.35 -11.91
C LYS A 81 12.45 11.96 -13.29
N ASP A 82 12.79 11.30 -14.39
CA ASP A 82 13.01 12.04 -15.64
C ASP A 82 12.38 11.44 -16.92
N ASP A 83 11.46 10.48 -16.82
CA ASP A 83 10.75 9.97 -18.01
C ASP A 83 9.53 10.85 -18.33
N ILE A 84 9.57 11.55 -19.46
CA ILE A 84 8.39 12.22 -20.02
C ILE A 84 7.45 11.12 -20.56
N LEU A 85 6.45 10.77 -19.75
CA LEU A 85 5.44 9.78 -20.11
C LEU A 85 4.43 10.39 -21.10
N SER A 86 4.51 9.99 -22.37
CA SER A 86 3.55 10.34 -23.43
C SER A 86 2.28 9.47 -23.39
N ILE A 87 1.77 9.18 -22.20
CA ILE A 87 0.70 8.20 -21.95
C ILE A 87 -0.42 8.89 -21.20
N ASN A 88 -1.67 8.56 -21.55
CA ASN A 88 -2.82 9.01 -20.79
C ASN A 88 -2.88 8.27 -19.44
N LEU A 89 -2.72 9.01 -18.34
CA LEU A 89 -2.80 8.50 -16.97
C LEU A 89 -4.06 8.98 -16.22
N ASN A 90 -5.02 9.58 -16.93
CA ASN A 90 -6.18 10.21 -16.29
C ASN A 90 -6.98 9.22 -15.43
N GLU A 91 -7.22 8.01 -15.94
CA GLU A 91 -7.98 6.99 -15.21
C GLU A 91 -7.16 6.43 -14.02
N VAL A 92 -5.87 6.14 -14.23
CA VAL A 92 -4.94 5.74 -13.15
C VAL A 92 -4.98 6.75 -12.00
N ASN A 93 -4.85 8.04 -12.32
CA ASN A 93 -4.85 9.11 -11.33
C ASN A 93 -6.20 9.22 -10.63
N LEU A 94 -7.31 9.15 -11.36
CA LEU A 94 -8.66 9.17 -10.77
C LEU A 94 -8.86 8.02 -9.78
N LEU A 95 -8.45 6.81 -10.14
CA LEU A 95 -8.57 5.62 -9.28
C LEU A 95 -7.65 5.73 -8.06
N HIS A 96 -6.44 6.28 -8.22
CA HIS A 96 -5.53 6.53 -7.12
C HIS A 96 -6.10 7.52 -6.10
N GLU A 97 -6.70 8.63 -6.56
CA GLU A 97 -7.36 9.59 -5.67
C GLU A 97 -8.55 8.96 -4.92
N LYS A 98 -9.33 8.11 -5.58
CA LYS A 98 -10.41 7.35 -4.91
C LYS A 98 -9.88 6.43 -3.81
N LEU A 99 -8.77 5.72 -4.06
CA LEU A 99 -8.13 4.88 -3.03
C LEU A 99 -7.66 5.71 -1.84
N ASN A 100 -7.09 6.89 -2.07
CA ASN A 100 -6.66 7.79 -1.00
C ASN A 100 -7.85 8.34 -0.20
N ALA A 101 -8.96 8.67 -0.86
CA ALA A 101 -10.18 9.10 -0.18
C ALA A 101 -10.73 8.01 0.74
N ASN A 102 -10.85 6.77 0.23
CA ASN A 102 -11.29 5.62 1.04
C ASN A 102 -10.38 5.38 2.24
N PHE A 103 -9.08 5.57 2.08
CA PHE A 103 -8.12 5.45 3.16
C PHE A 103 -8.31 6.51 4.26
N ILE A 104 -8.56 7.77 3.87
CA ILE A 104 -8.84 8.86 4.81
C ILE A 104 -10.14 8.60 5.59
N GLU A 105 -11.18 8.10 4.89
CA GLU A 105 -12.44 7.73 5.54
C GLU A 105 -12.27 6.57 6.53
N ASP A 106 -11.47 5.56 6.21
CA ASP A 106 -11.20 4.43 7.11
C ASP A 106 -10.46 4.88 8.37
N LEU A 107 -9.50 5.79 8.24
CA LEU A 107 -8.78 6.38 9.38
C LEU A 107 -9.69 7.20 10.31
N ALA A 108 -10.84 7.67 9.82
CA ALA A 108 -11.78 8.48 10.59
C ALA A 108 -12.84 7.65 11.34
N ARG A 109 -12.88 6.33 11.14
CA ARG A 109 -13.80 5.39 11.80
C ARG A 109 -13.21 4.82 13.09
#